data_AF-A0A436BHA6-F1
#
_entry.id   AF-A0A436BHA6-F1
#
_cell.length_a   1.000
_cell.length_b   1.000
_cell.length_c   1.000
_cell.angle_alpha   90.00
_cell.angle_beta   90.00
_cell.angle_gamma   90.00
#
_symmetry.space_group_name_H-M   'P 1'
#
loop_
_entity.id
_entity.type
_entity.pdbx_description
1 polymer ?
#
loop_
_entity_poly.entity_id
_entity_poly.type
_entity_poly.pdbx_seq_one_letter_code
_entity_poly.pdbx_strand_id
1 'polypeptide(L)'
;FSHATYSHSAAFVDDGTGKPAKDDRGNVIIMCAHAPISQHKQLGNWDVLGLGGTGSIDYAAEDVFIADDLVFPILTAPPLRQKEFFSLGVVGLAAIGHTGWALGTGRRMLDEIAKFARSKSGRAGLIGESEKFW
;
A
#
# COMPACT_ATOMS: atom_id res chain seq x y z
N PHE A 1 3.25 -1.40 18.03
CA PHE A 1 2.21 -0.86 17.13
C PHE A 1 2.77 -0.93 15.72
N SER A 2 2.84 -2.15 15.22
CA SER A 2 3.24 -2.56 13.88
C SER A 2 3.25 -4.08 13.95
N HIS A 3 2.50 -4.73 13.07
CA HIS A 3 2.49 -6.18 12.94
C HIS A 3 3.60 -6.69 12.00
N ALA A 4 4.32 -5.76 11.37
CA ALA A 4 5.44 -6.08 10.49
C ALA A 4 6.72 -6.30 11.30
N THR A 5 7.57 -7.19 10.82
CA THR A 5 8.92 -7.40 11.34
C THR A 5 9.95 -6.54 10.59
N TYR A 6 9.66 -6.19 9.32
CA TYR A 6 10.48 -5.35 8.45
C TYR A 6 9.66 -4.28 7.75
N SER A 7 10.27 -3.11 7.53
CA SER A 7 9.78 -2.09 6.60
C SER A 7 10.28 -2.35 5.19
N HIS A 8 9.61 -1.75 4.20
CA HIS A 8 10.08 -1.64 2.82
C HIS A 8 9.97 -0.16 2.45
N SER A 9 11.10 0.52 2.29
CA SER A 9 11.15 1.98 2.14
C SER A 9 11.85 2.36 0.84
N ALA A 10 11.24 3.23 0.03
CA ALA A 10 11.94 3.84 -1.09
C ALA A 10 12.86 4.95 -0.56
N ALA A 11 14.12 4.94 -0.97
CA ALA A 11 15.11 5.94 -0.60
C ALA A 11 15.90 6.40 -1.83
N PHE A 12 16.20 7.69 -1.90
CA PHE A 12 17.18 8.22 -2.84
C PHE A 12 18.59 7.85 -2.37
N VAL A 13 19.46 7.55 -3.32
CA VAL A 13 20.89 7.46 -3.06
C VAL A 13 21.47 8.87 -3.09
N ASP A 14 22.24 9.27 -2.08
CA ASP A 14 22.97 10.55 -2.08
C ASP A 14 24.21 10.43 -2.99
N ASP A 15 24.47 11.46 -3.80
CA ASP A 15 25.69 11.56 -4.62
C ASP A 15 26.94 12.03 -3.85
N GLY A 16 26.79 12.24 -2.54
CA GLY A 16 27.81 12.78 -1.64
C GLY A 16 27.72 14.30 -1.48
N THR A 17 26.81 14.97 -2.18
CA THR A 17 26.58 16.42 -2.12
C THR A 17 25.22 16.80 -1.53
N GLY A 18 24.45 15.83 -1.03
CA GLY A 18 23.09 16.04 -0.55
C GLY A 18 22.06 16.03 -1.69
N LYS A 19 22.44 15.56 -2.88
CA LYS A 19 21.56 15.47 -4.05
C LYS A 19 21.35 14.01 -4.45
N PRO A 20 20.19 13.68 -5.07
CA PRO A 20 19.98 12.33 -5.56
C PRO A 20 20.98 11.96 -6.65
N ALA A 21 21.68 10.84 -6.46
CA ALA A 21 22.53 10.21 -7.45
C ALA A 21 21.73 9.82 -8.69
N LYS A 22 22.41 9.83 -9.83
CA LYS A 22 21.82 9.53 -11.14
C LYS A 22 22.58 8.42 -11.84
N ASP A 23 21.85 7.65 -12.65
CA ASP A 23 22.45 6.67 -13.57
C ASP A 23 23.10 7.35 -14.78
N ASP A 24 23.75 6.56 -15.64
CA ASP A 24 24.41 7.03 -16.86
C ASP A 24 23.46 7.72 -17.87
N ARG A 25 22.14 7.53 -17.71
CA ARG A 25 21.09 8.13 -18.53
C ARG A 25 20.49 9.38 -17.87
N GLY A 26 20.99 9.78 -16.70
CA GLY A 26 20.53 10.93 -15.94
C GLY A 26 19.26 10.69 -15.12
N ASN A 27 18.77 9.45 -15.00
CA ASN A 27 17.64 9.12 -14.14
C ASN A 27 18.07 9.02 -12.69
N VAL A 28 17.20 9.44 -11.77
CA VAL A 28 17.47 9.32 -10.33
C VAL A 28 17.48 7.86 -9.91
N ILE A 29 18.48 7.47 -9.12
CA ILE A 29 18.59 6.14 -8.53
C ILE A 29 17.74 6.10 -7.25
N ILE A 30 16.77 5.19 -7.23
CA ILE A 30 15.89 4.95 -6.09
C ILE A 30 16.04 3.49 -5.67
N MET A 31 16.39 3.29 -4.41
CA MET A 31 16.54 1.96 -3.81
C MET A 31 15.31 1.64 -2.97
N CYS A 32 14.89 0.39 -2.97
CA CYS A 32 14.01 -0.16 -1.95
C CYS A 32 14.90 -0.76 -0.86
N ALA A 33 14.82 -0.23 0.36
CA ALA A 33 15.57 -0.70 1.51
C ALA A 33 14.66 -1.41 2.53
N HIS A 34 15.18 -2.49 3.09
CA HIS A 34 14.48 -3.31 4.08
C HIS A 34 15.18 -3.21 5.41
N ALA A 35 14.48 -2.70 6.43
CA ALA A 35 15.05 -2.58 7.77
C ALA A 35 14.13 -3.21 8.82
N PRO A 36 14.68 -3.78 9.91
CA PRO A 36 13.86 -4.29 11.00
C PRO A 36 13.04 -3.16 11.64
N ILE A 37 11.77 -3.44 11.96
CA ILE A 37 10.88 -2.47 12.64
C ILE A 37 11.46 -2.00 13.99
N SER A 38 12.26 -2.83 14.67
CA SER A 38 12.94 -2.45 15.91
C SER A 38 13.99 -1.36 15.75
N GLN A 39 14.47 -1.08 14.53
CA GLN A 39 15.43 -0.02 14.24
C GLN A 39 14.76 1.30 13.81
N HIS A 40 13.43 1.31 13.68
CA HIS A 40 12.67 2.50 13.33
C HIS A 40 12.12 3.22 14.56
N LYS A 41 12.06 4.55 14.46
CA LYS A 41 11.29 5.38 15.39
C LYS A 41 9.86 5.50 14.88
N GLN A 42 8.89 5.01 15.66
CA GLN A 42 7.47 5.14 15.34
C GLN A 42 7.00 6.56 15.67
N LEU A 43 6.44 7.28 14.68
CA LEU A 43 6.01 8.67 14.82
C LEU A 43 4.50 8.81 14.97
N GLY A 44 3.71 7.84 14.51
CA GLY A 44 2.25 7.85 14.68
C GLY A 44 1.53 8.52 13.50
N ASN A 45 0.66 9.48 13.75
CA ASN A 45 -0.07 10.23 12.70
C ASN A 45 -1.13 9.43 11.91
N TRP A 46 -1.91 8.55 12.58
CA TRP A 46 -2.99 7.79 11.94
C TRP A 46 -4.36 7.94 12.62
N ASP A 47 -4.71 9.17 13.01
CA ASP A 47 -6.07 9.55 13.42
C ASP A 47 -6.84 10.05 12.19
N VAL A 48 -7.67 9.18 11.61
CA VAL A 48 -8.24 9.36 10.26
C VAL A 48 -9.71 8.94 10.20
N LEU A 49 -10.45 9.52 9.24
CA LEU A 49 -11.90 9.28 9.05
C LEU A 49 -12.26 7.83 8.74
N GLY A 50 -11.36 7.11 8.06
CA GLY A 50 -11.54 5.72 7.66
C GLY A 50 -10.20 5.01 7.60
N LEU A 51 -10.22 3.68 7.63
CA LEU A 51 -9.00 2.85 7.70
C LEU A 51 -8.16 3.04 8.98
N GLY A 52 -8.74 3.56 10.06
CA GLY A 52 -8.02 3.70 11.33
C GLY A 52 -7.43 2.40 11.87
N GLY A 53 -8.05 1.25 11.55
CA GLY A 53 -7.55 -0.07 11.93
C GLY A 53 -6.31 -0.55 11.16
N THR A 54 -5.87 0.12 10.08
CA THR A 54 -4.67 -0.28 9.34
C THR A 54 -3.38 0.09 10.08
N GLY A 55 -3.42 1.13 10.90
CA GLY A 55 -2.25 1.63 11.62
C GLY A 55 -1.11 2.06 10.69
N SER A 56 -1.43 2.70 9.56
CA SER A 56 -0.45 3.13 8.55
C SER A 56 0.32 4.38 8.98
N ILE A 57 0.96 4.29 10.14
CA ILE A 57 1.66 5.38 10.80
C ILE A 57 2.90 5.85 10.03
N ASP A 58 3.28 7.10 10.30
CA ASP A 58 4.60 7.62 9.98
C ASP A 58 5.66 6.99 10.88
N TYR A 59 6.86 6.84 10.33
CA TYR A 59 8.06 6.38 11.02
C TYR A 59 9.29 7.08 10.47
N ALA A 60 10.38 7.07 11.24
CA ALA A 60 11.69 7.55 10.82
C ALA A 60 12.74 6.43 10.88
N ALA A 61 13.73 6.52 10.00
CA ALA A 61 14.96 5.73 10.02
C ALA A 61 16.13 6.72 10.06
N GLU A 62 16.82 6.78 11.19
CA GLU A 62 17.95 7.69 11.43
C GLU A 62 19.19 6.82 11.67
N ASP A 63 20.25 7.01 10.87
CA ASP A 63 21.52 6.26 10.96
C ASP A 63 21.38 4.73 10.98
N VAL A 64 20.42 4.20 10.22
CA VAL A 64 20.15 2.77 10.11
C VAL A 64 21.05 2.15 9.04
N PHE A 65 21.94 1.24 9.45
CA PHE A 65 22.73 0.44 8.51
C PHE A 65 21.86 -0.63 7.84
N ILE A 66 21.93 -0.69 6.50
CA ILE A 66 21.27 -1.72 5.68
C ILE A 66 22.33 -2.43 4.86
N ALA A 67 22.36 -3.76 4.93
CA ALA A 67 23.26 -4.57 4.14
C ALA A 67 22.85 -4.59 2.65
N ASP A 68 23.81 -4.80 1.75
CA ASP A 68 23.61 -4.78 0.29
C ASP A 68 22.57 -5.81 -0.18
N ASP A 69 22.43 -6.94 0.51
CA ASP A 69 21.45 -7.99 0.22
C ASP A 69 20.01 -7.64 0.65
N LEU A 70 19.84 -6.55 1.40
CA LEU A 70 18.56 -5.99 1.85
C LEU A 70 18.17 -4.71 1.11
N VAL A 71 18.85 -4.40 0.00
CA VAL A 71 18.51 -3.28 -0.88
C VAL A 71 18.44 -3.74 -2.34
N PHE A 72 17.58 -3.10 -3.13
CA PHE A 72 17.56 -3.28 -4.59
C PHE A 72 17.06 -2.03 -5.30
N PRO A 73 17.46 -1.78 -6.56
CA PRO A 73 16.95 -0.63 -7.33
C PRO A 73 15.47 -0.84 -7.68
N ILE A 74 14.57 -0.05 -7.07
CA ILE A 74 13.13 -0.34 -7.05
C ILE A 74 12.47 -0.27 -8.44
N LEU A 75 13.05 0.50 -9.35
CA LEU A 75 12.52 0.74 -10.70
C LEU A 75 13.14 -0.17 -11.77
N THR A 76 14.35 -0.69 -11.55
CA THR A 76 15.15 -1.32 -12.61
C THR A 76 15.64 -2.72 -12.27
N ALA A 77 15.44 -3.19 -11.03
CA ALA A 77 15.84 -4.54 -10.65
C ALA A 77 15.12 -5.60 -11.51
N PRO A 78 15.85 -6.50 -12.18
CA PRO A 78 15.23 -7.58 -12.93
C PRO A 78 14.63 -8.63 -11.97
N PRO A 79 13.46 -9.20 -12.28
CA PRO A 79 12.90 -10.27 -11.48
C PRO A 79 13.77 -11.53 -11.59
N LEU A 80 14.18 -12.08 -10.44
CA LEU A 80 15.06 -13.25 -10.37
C LEU A 80 14.30 -14.59 -10.27
N ARG A 81 12.99 -14.53 -10.01
CA ARG A 81 12.06 -15.67 -9.90
C ARG A 81 10.69 -15.24 -10.38
N GLN A 82 9.83 -16.19 -10.76
CA GLN A 82 8.45 -15.96 -11.23
C GLN A 82 8.32 -14.71 -12.12
N LYS A 83 9.10 -14.68 -13.21
CA LYS A 83 9.32 -13.48 -14.03
C LYS A 83 8.02 -12.83 -14.46
N GLU A 84 7.02 -13.63 -14.83
CA GLU A 84 5.72 -13.18 -15.31
C GLU A 84 4.99 -12.34 -14.26
N PHE A 85 5.06 -12.76 -13.00
CA PHE A 85 4.40 -12.07 -11.89
C PHE A 85 5.21 -10.86 -11.41
N PHE A 86 6.52 -11.02 -11.19
CA PHE A 86 7.35 -9.95 -10.65
C PHE A 86 7.74 -8.88 -11.68
N SER A 87 7.51 -9.10 -12.99
CA SER A 87 7.68 -8.04 -14.01
C SER A 87 6.66 -6.89 -13.87
N LEU A 88 5.59 -7.06 -13.08
CA LEU A 88 4.66 -5.98 -12.74
C LEU A 88 5.31 -4.86 -11.89
N GLY A 89 6.45 -5.17 -11.25
CA GLY A 89 7.14 -4.27 -10.33
C GLY A 89 6.35 -3.99 -9.05
N VAL A 90 6.97 -3.24 -8.14
CA VAL A 90 6.37 -2.91 -6.82
C VAL A 90 5.04 -2.17 -6.97
N VAL A 91 4.98 -1.21 -7.90
CA VAL A 91 3.78 -0.39 -8.13
C VAL A 91 2.62 -1.24 -8.67
N GLY A 92 2.87 -2.11 -9.64
CA GLY A 92 1.83 -2.97 -10.21
C GLY A 92 1.26 -3.95 -9.18
N LEU A 93 2.14 -4.58 -8.39
CA LEU A 93 1.72 -5.48 -7.31
C LEU A 93 0.94 -4.75 -6.22
N ALA A 94 1.38 -3.54 -5.83
CA ALA A 94 0.66 -2.71 -4.87
C ALA A 94 -0.73 -2.31 -5.41
N ALA A 95 -0.83 -1.90 -6.67
CA ALA A 95 -2.08 -1.49 -7.30
C ALA A 95 -3.13 -2.61 -7.30
N ILE A 96 -2.71 -3.85 -7.55
CA ILE A 96 -3.60 -5.03 -7.49
C ILE A 96 -4.20 -5.18 -6.09
N GLY A 97 -3.37 -5.13 -5.04
CA GLY A 97 -3.83 -5.26 -3.66
C GLY A 97 -4.80 -4.16 -3.23
N HIS A 98 -4.45 -2.89 -3.50
CA HIS A 98 -5.29 -1.74 -3.15
C HIS A 98 -6.63 -1.76 -3.90
N THR A 99 -6.60 -2.10 -5.18
CA THR A 99 -7.81 -2.22 -6.01
C THR A 99 -8.69 -3.35 -5.50
N GLY A 100 -8.11 -4.52 -5.21
CA GLY A 100 -8.85 -5.66 -4.67
C GLY A 100 -9.55 -5.33 -3.35
N TRP A 101 -8.85 -4.63 -2.44
CA TRP A 101 -9.44 -4.17 -1.19
C TRP A 101 -10.61 -3.19 -1.41
N ALA A 102 -10.45 -2.22 -2.31
CA ALA A 102 -11.50 -1.23 -2.61
C ALA A 102 -12.74 -1.89 -3.24
N LEU A 103 -12.54 -2.81 -4.19
CA LEU A 103 -13.64 -3.56 -4.82
C LEU A 103 -14.38 -4.44 -3.82
N GLY A 104 -13.65 -5.17 -2.96
CA GLY A 104 -14.26 -6.00 -1.92
C GLY A 104 -15.09 -5.19 -0.92
N THR A 105 -14.57 -4.04 -0.48
CA THR A 105 -15.28 -3.13 0.41
C THR A 105 -16.53 -2.56 -0.24
N GLY A 106 -16.42 -2.08 -1.49
CA GLY A 106 -17.55 -1.59 -2.26
C GLY A 106 -18.62 -2.66 -2.46
N ARG A 107 -18.21 -3.90 -2.76
CA ARG A 107 -19.14 -5.01 -2.90
C ARG A 107 -19.88 -5.31 -1.59
N ARG A 108 -19.17 -5.35 -0.47
CA ARG A 108 -19.79 -5.60 0.84
C ARG A 108 -20.80 -4.51 1.20
N MET A 109 -20.49 -3.24 0.93
CA MET A 109 -21.42 -2.13 1.13
C MET A 109 -22.71 -2.33 0.33
N LEU A 110 -22.61 -2.68 -0.95
CA LEU A 110 -23.78 -2.96 -1.79
C LEU A 110 -24.60 -4.13 -1.26
N ASP A 111 -23.95 -5.20 -0.80
CA ASP A 111 -24.64 -6.36 -0.23
C ASP A 111 -25.43 -5.98 1.05
N GLU A 112 -24.88 -5.12 1.92
CA GLU A 112 -25.58 -4.64 3.12
C GLU A 112 -26.74 -3.69 2.78
N ILE A 113 -26.57 -2.78 1.82
CA ILE A 113 -27.65 -1.92 1.32
C ILE A 113 -28.79 -2.78 0.77
N ALA A 114 -28.46 -3.80 -0.03
CA ALA A 114 -29.44 -4.70 -0.62
C ALA A 114 -30.16 -5.55 0.44
N LYS A 115 -29.46 -6.04 1.47
CA LYS A 115 -30.08 -6.72 2.62
C LYS A 115 -31.04 -5.81 3.37
N PHE A 116 -30.60 -4.58 3.68
CA PHE A 116 -31.42 -3.60 4.39
C PHE A 116 -32.70 -3.28 3.62
N ALA A 117 -32.57 -2.99 2.32
CA ALA A 117 -33.69 -2.68 1.43
C ALA A 117 -34.76 -3.80 1.39
N ARG A 118 -34.34 -5.08 1.48
CA ARG A 118 -35.24 -6.24 1.51
C ARG A 118 -35.85 -6.52 2.90
N SER A 119 -35.16 -6.16 3.98
CA SER A 119 -35.59 -6.51 5.35
C SER A 119 -36.72 -5.62 5.91
N LYS A 120 -36.93 -4.44 5.34
CA LYS A 120 -37.93 -3.48 5.83
C LYS A 120 -39.32 -3.84 5.31
N SER A 121 -40.09 -4.60 6.08
CA SER A 121 -41.49 -4.93 5.76
C SER A 121 -42.48 -3.93 6.38
N GLY A 122 -43.57 -3.60 5.67
CA GLY A 122 -44.76 -2.98 6.26
C GLY A 122 -45.35 -1.71 5.63
N ARG A 123 -44.84 -1.17 4.51
CA ARG A 123 -45.48 -0.02 3.82
C ARG A 123 -45.37 -0.13 2.29
N ALA A 124 -46.44 0.19 1.57
CA ALA A 124 -46.45 0.19 0.10
C ALA A 124 -45.48 1.26 -0.47
N GLY A 125 -44.72 0.91 -1.51
CA GLY A 125 -43.74 1.79 -2.18
C GLY A 125 -42.27 1.55 -1.79
N LEU A 126 -41.88 0.29 -1.54
CA LEU A 126 -40.55 -0.06 -1.04
C LEU A 126 -39.45 0.12 -2.09
N ILE A 127 -38.30 0.61 -1.62
CA ILE A 127 -37.08 0.77 -2.41
C ILE A 127 -36.65 -0.57 -3.03
N GLY A 128 -36.71 -1.67 -2.28
CA GLY A 128 -36.33 -3.00 -2.78
C GLY A 128 -37.27 -3.61 -3.84
N GLU A 129 -38.50 -3.08 -3.95
CA GLU A 129 -39.50 -3.51 -4.94
C GLU A 129 -39.51 -2.59 -6.18
N SER A 130 -38.80 -1.46 -6.12
CA SER A 130 -38.70 -0.52 -7.25
C SER A 130 -37.75 -1.07 -8.31
N GLU A 131 -38.18 -1.05 -9.58
CA GLU A 131 -37.28 -1.32 -10.72
C GLU A 131 -36.05 -0.42 -10.72
N LYS A 132 -36.11 0.79 -10.16
CA LYS A 132 -34.97 1.71 -10.11
C LYS A 132 -33.86 1.26 -9.16
N PHE A 133 -34.12 0.29 -8.30
CA PHE A 133 -33.15 -0.26 -7.36
C PHE A 133 -32.33 -1.42 -7.95
N TRP A 134 -32.80 -2.00 -9.07
CA TRP A 134 -32.18 -3.10 -9.80
C TRP A 134 -31.64 -2.65 -11.15
#